data_AF-A0A9E4XMX6-F1
#
_entry.id   AF-A0A9E4XMX6-F1
#
_cell.length_a   1.000
_cell.length_b   1.000
_cell.length_c   1.000
_cell.angle_alpha   90.00
_cell.angle_beta   90.00
_cell.angle_gamma   90.00
#
_symmetry.space_group_name_H-M   'P 1'
#
loop_
_entity.id
_entity.type
_entity.pdbx_description
1 polymer ?
#
loop_
_entity_poly.entity_id
_entity_poly.type
_entity_poly.pdbx_seq_one_letter_code
_entity_poly.pdbx_strand_id
1 'polypeptide(L)'
;MAATVIFEGRSLAEGLAQNGKDRLDTEKARASLDRLYTIYKDISATADEVMQTRCPYKNAQSLCTAKFGCRNQFFTKDPTAPPACAGSDQIDYRDAWDAQPPTL
;
A
#
# COMPACT_ATOMS: atom_id res chain seq x y z
N MET A 1 -7.02 47.51 23.34
CA MET A 1 -6.10 47.12 22.25
C MET A 1 -6.04 45.59 22.02
N ALA A 2 -7.14 44.84 22.24
CA ALA A 2 -7.16 43.37 22.01
C ALA A 2 -8.07 42.94 20.85
N ALA A 3 -8.90 43.83 20.30
CA ALA A 3 -9.87 43.50 19.26
C ALA A 3 -9.31 43.54 17.82
N THR A 4 -8.20 44.26 17.59
CA THR A 4 -7.59 44.40 16.25
C THR A 4 -6.88 43.13 15.78
N VAL A 5 -6.26 42.37 16.71
CA VAL A 5 -5.46 41.17 16.37
C VAL A 5 -6.33 39.98 15.92
N ILE A 6 -7.60 39.92 16.34
CA ILE A 6 -8.52 38.82 15.99
C ILE A 6 -9.02 38.94 14.54
N PHE A 7 -9.16 40.17 14.01
CA PHE A 7 -9.67 40.40 12.65
C PHE A 7 -8.62 40.08 11.57
N GLU A 8 -7.34 40.34 11.83
CA GLU A 8 -6.23 40.03 10.92
C GLU A 8 -5.88 38.53 10.87
N GLY A 9 -5.98 37.83 12.01
CA GLY A 9 -5.71 36.38 12.07
C GLY A 9 -6.76 35.51 11.35
N ARG A 10 -8.00 36.00 11.23
CA ARG A 10 -9.08 35.29 10.51
C ARG A 10 -8.94 35.44 8.99
N SER A 11 -8.54 36.62 8.54
CA SER A 11 -8.24 36.95 7.13
C SER A 11 -7.10 36.12 6.54
N LEU A 12 -6.03 35.87 7.32
CA LEU A 12 -4.89 35.05 6.88
C LEU A 12 -5.25 33.55 6.76
N ALA A 13 -6.04 33.01 7.68
CA ALA A 13 -6.50 31.62 7.62
C ALA A 13 -7.50 31.37 6.47
N GLU A 14 -8.38 32.34 6.22
CA GLU A 14 -9.30 32.32 5.07
C GLU A 14 -8.49 32.45 3.76
N GLY A 15 -7.51 33.36 3.69
CA GLY A 15 -6.62 33.54 2.55
C GLY A 15 -5.78 32.30 2.20
N LEU A 16 -5.28 31.55 3.19
CA LEU A 16 -4.56 30.28 2.96
C LEU A 16 -5.49 29.16 2.47
N ALA A 17 -6.73 29.11 2.99
CA ALA A 17 -7.74 28.15 2.54
C ALA A 17 -8.29 28.48 1.14
N GLN A 18 -8.37 29.76 0.77
CA GLN A 18 -8.70 30.19 -0.60
C GLN A 18 -7.56 29.88 -1.59
N ASN A 19 -6.29 30.02 -1.19
CA ASN A 19 -5.13 29.75 -2.06
C ASN A 19 -4.97 28.25 -2.39
N GLY A 20 -5.36 27.35 -1.48
CA GLY A 20 -5.41 25.90 -1.76
C GLY A 20 -6.61 25.47 -2.62
N LYS A 21 -7.58 26.37 -2.83
CA LYS A 21 -8.81 26.13 -3.62
C LYS A 21 -8.71 26.67 -5.05
N ASP A 22 -7.69 27.47 -5.35
CA ASP A 22 -7.27 27.82 -6.71
C ASP A 22 -6.42 26.67 -7.28
N ARG A 23 -6.86 25.76 -8.16
CA ARG A 23 -8.14 25.43 -8.79
C ARG A 23 -8.10 23.91 -8.92
N LEU A 24 -8.50 23.15 -7.90
CA LEU A 24 -8.58 21.69 -8.04
C LEU A 24 -9.65 21.40 -9.10
N ASP A 25 -9.22 20.93 -10.26
CA ASP A 25 -10.14 20.45 -11.30
C ASP A 25 -10.72 19.13 -10.81
N THR A 26 -11.90 19.20 -10.19
CA THR A 26 -12.58 18.07 -9.56
C THR A 26 -12.82 16.93 -10.55
N GLU A 27 -13.09 17.23 -11.82
CA GLU A 27 -13.31 16.21 -12.84
C GLU A 27 -12.01 15.49 -13.20
N LYS A 28 -10.90 16.23 -13.36
CA LYS A 28 -9.58 15.60 -13.54
C LYS A 28 -9.13 14.80 -12.32
N ALA A 29 -9.41 15.30 -11.12
CA ALA A 29 -9.10 14.61 -9.88
C ALA A 29 -9.90 13.30 -9.79
N ARG A 30 -11.20 13.35 -10.09
CA ARG A 30 -12.07 12.17 -10.14
C ARG A 30 -11.59 11.16 -11.19
N ALA A 31 -11.31 11.60 -12.41
CA ALA A 31 -10.78 10.73 -13.46
C ALA A 31 -9.45 10.06 -13.05
N SER A 32 -8.59 10.78 -12.34
CA SER A 32 -7.33 10.23 -11.82
C SER A 32 -7.57 9.17 -10.74
N LEU A 33 -8.51 9.42 -9.83
CA LEU A 33 -8.90 8.46 -8.80
C LEU A 33 -9.58 7.22 -9.39
N ASP A 34 -10.44 7.39 -10.40
CA ASP A 34 -11.10 6.27 -11.10
C ASP A 34 -10.06 5.40 -11.83
N ARG A 35 -9.04 6.02 -12.43
CA ARG A 35 -7.90 5.30 -13.04
C ARG A 35 -7.10 4.53 -11.99
N LEU A 36 -6.78 5.17 -10.86
CA LEU A 36 -6.09 4.50 -9.75
C LEU A 36 -6.92 3.34 -9.22
N TYR A 37 -8.21 3.55 -8.97
CA TYR A 37 -9.13 2.50 -8.51
C TYR A 37 -9.11 1.31 -9.44
N THR A 38 -9.18 1.54 -10.76
CA THR A 38 -9.14 0.46 -11.76
C THR A 38 -7.86 -0.37 -11.66
N ILE A 39 -6.70 0.29 -11.57
CA ILE A 39 -5.40 -0.38 -11.43
C ILE A 39 -5.35 -1.19 -10.13
N TYR A 40 -5.72 -0.58 -9.01
CA TYR A 40 -5.65 -1.22 -7.70
C TYR A 40 -6.67 -2.36 -7.54
N LYS A 41 -7.83 -2.28 -8.19
CA LYS A 41 -8.86 -3.32 -8.16
C LYS A 41 -8.34 -4.65 -8.72
N ASP A 42 -7.68 -4.61 -9.87
CA ASP A 42 -7.18 -5.83 -10.52
C ASP A 42 -5.97 -6.39 -9.74
N ILE A 43 -5.12 -5.51 -9.21
CA ILE A 43 -4.02 -5.90 -8.30
C ILE A 43 -4.59 -6.58 -7.05
N SER A 44 -5.62 -6.02 -6.41
CA SER A 44 -6.19 -6.60 -5.19
C SER A 44 -6.84 -7.95 -5.46
N ALA A 45 -7.58 -8.10 -6.56
CA ALA A 45 -8.20 -9.37 -6.92
C ALA A 45 -7.14 -10.47 -7.16
N THR A 46 -6.07 -10.12 -7.87
CA THR A 46 -4.95 -11.05 -8.12
C THR A 46 -4.22 -11.40 -6.82
N ALA A 47 -4.00 -10.43 -5.93
CA ALA A 47 -3.38 -10.67 -4.65
C ALA A 47 -4.24 -11.63 -3.79
N ASP A 48 -5.55 -11.43 -3.74
CA ASP A 48 -6.48 -12.31 -3.01
C ASP A 48 -6.43 -13.75 -3.52
N GLU A 49 -6.36 -13.96 -4.83
CA GLU A 49 -6.21 -15.29 -5.42
C GLU A 49 -4.86 -15.94 -5.05
N VAL A 50 -3.76 -15.23 -5.25
CA VAL A 50 -2.41 -15.77 -5.00
C VAL A 50 -2.19 -16.07 -3.52
N MET A 51 -2.72 -15.23 -2.62
CA MET A 51 -2.57 -15.38 -1.17
C MET A 51 -3.31 -16.60 -0.60
N GLN A 52 -4.29 -17.17 -1.30
CA GLN A 52 -4.92 -18.44 -0.89
C GLN A 52 -3.94 -19.61 -0.87
N THR A 53 -2.88 -19.53 -1.70
CA THR A 53 -1.89 -20.62 -1.83
C THR A 53 -0.61 -20.34 -1.07
N ARG A 54 -0.30 -19.07 -0.79
CA ARG A 54 0.89 -18.66 -0.04
C ARG A 54 0.63 -18.76 1.46
N CYS A 55 1.68 -19.03 2.23
CA CYS A 55 1.59 -18.98 3.69
C CYS A 55 1.49 -17.52 4.13
N PRO A 56 0.35 -17.07 4.68
CA PRO A 56 0.11 -15.64 4.89
C PRO A 56 0.94 -15.05 6.05
N TYR A 57 1.49 -15.90 6.93
CA TYR A 57 2.06 -15.44 8.19
C TYR A 57 3.35 -16.16 8.54
N LYS A 58 4.43 -15.37 8.71
CA LYS A 58 5.70 -15.78 9.34
C LYS A 58 5.90 -15.02 10.65
N ASN A 59 6.48 -15.66 11.67
CA ASN A 59 6.93 -14.97 12.88
C ASN A 59 8.33 -14.34 12.67
N ALA A 60 8.86 -13.69 13.71
CA ALA A 60 10.17 -13.03 13.67
C ALA A 60 11.34 -13.99 13.35
N GLN A 61 11.15 -15.29 13.58
CA GLN A 61 12.12 -16.35 13.28
C GLN A 61 11.90 -16.99 11.89
N SER A 62 11.04 -16.40 11.05
CA SER A 62 10.66 -16.93 9.73
C SER A 62 9.98 -18.30 9.77
N LEU A 63 9.31 -18.61 10.88
CA LEU A 63 8.49 -19.82 11.03
C LEU A 63 7.05 -19.50 10.67
N CYS A 64 6.39 -20.42 9.96
CA CYS A 64 4.99 -20.29 9.61
C CYS A 64 4.10 -20.35 10.85
N THR A 65 3.14 -19.44 10.96
CA THR A 65 2.14 -19.46 12.03
C THR A 65 0.77 -19.96 11.56
N ALA A 66 0.59 -20.17 10.26
CA ALA A 66 -0.61 -20.77 9.70
C ALA A 66 -0.78 -22.23 10.18
N LYS A 67 -1.98 -22.58 10.65
CA LYS A 67 -2.33 -23.94 11.10
C LYS A 67 -2.70 -24.87 9.94
N PHE A 68 -3.04 -24.31 8.78
CA PHE A 68 -3.35 -25.06 7.56
C PHE A 68 -2.10 -25.20 6.66
N GLY A 69 -2.12 -26.19 5.77
CA GLY A 69 -1.05 -26.43 4.80
C GLY A 69 -1.01 -25.36 3.71
N CYS A 70 0.17 -24.85 3.39
CA CYS A 70 0.36 -23.83 2.35
C CYS A 70 1.65 -24.06 1.55
N ARG A 71 1.72 -23.49 0.34
CA ARG A 71 2.76 -23.82 -0.67
C ARG A 71 4.19 -23.58 -0.21
N ASN A 72 4.40 -22.60 0.65
CA ASN A 72 5.73 -22.17 1.10
C ASN A 72 6.08 -22.71 2.50
N GLN A 73 5.34 -23.71 2.99
CA GLN A 73 5.55 -24.34 4.29
C GLN A 73 6.48 -25.55 4.17
N PHE A 74 7.57 -25.54 4.92
CA PHE A 74 8.56 -26.61 4.93
C PHE A 74 8.63 -27.23 6.31
N PHE A 75 8.13 -28.46 6.43
CA PHE A 75 8.17 -29.21 7.68
C PHE A 75 9.58 -29.73 7.97
N THR A 76 9.96 -29.65 9.24
CA THR A 76 11.22 -30.23 9.72
C THR A 76 11.03 -31.71 10.08
N LYS A 77 12.12 -32.40 10.46
CA LYS A 77 12.05 -33.77 10.95
C LYS A 77 11.33 -33.88 12.30
N ASP A 78 11.24 -32.79 13.05
CA ASP A 78 10.48 -32.73 14.30
C ASP A 78 9.03 -32.33 13.99
N PRO A 79 8.05 -33.22 14.19
CA PRO A 79 6.63 -32.94 13.93
C PRO A 79 6.02 -31.96 14.94
N THR A 80 6.71 -31.65 16.04
CA THR A 80 6.27 -30.69 17.06
C THR A 80 6.78 -29.28 16.78
N ALA A 81 7.82 -29.16 15.96
CA ALA A 81 8.39 -27.88 15.60
C ALA A 81 7.51 -27.14 14.57
N PRO A 82 7.31 -25.83 14.72
CA PRO A 82 6.65 -25.03 13.70
C PRO A 82 7.45 -25.10 12.38
N PRO A 83 6.78 -25.25 11.23
CA PRO A 83 7.44 -25.37 9.95
C PRO A 83 8.08 -24.04 9.53
N ALA A 84 9.14 -24.12 8.73
CA ALA A 84 9.79 -22.96 8.15
C ALA A 84 8.93 -22.38 7.01
N CYS A 85 8.87 -21.06 6.91
CA CYS A 85 8.16 -20.36 5.84
C CYS A 85 9.17 -19.83 4.81
N ALA A 86 9.32 -20.51 3.67
CA ALA A 86 10.18 -20.02 2.59
C ALA A 86 9.41 -19.00 1.72
N GLY A 87 9.19 -17.81 2.27
CA GLY A 87 8.85 -16.64 1.48
C GLY A 87 10.11 -16.13 0.76
N SER A 88 9.94 -15.51 -0.42
CA SER A 88 11.05 -14.81 -1.06
C SER A 88 11.34 -13.55 -0.25
N ASP A 89 12.29 -13.64 0.68
CA ASP A 89 12.83 -12.47 1.39
C ASP A 89 13.81 -11.67 0.51
N GLN A 90 14.04 -12.14 -0.72
CA GLN A 90 14.94 -11.56 -1.72
C GLN A 90 14.18 -10.87 -2.86
N ILE A 91 12.97 -10.34 -2.60
CA ILE A 91 12.26 -9.57 -3.63
C ILE A 91 12.91 -8.20 -3.73
N ASP A 92 13.64 -7.99 -4.82
CA ASP A 92 14.17 -6.69 -5.21
C ASP A 92 13.21 -6.02 -6.20
N TYR A 93 12.58 -4.93 -5.79
CA TYR A 93 11.63 -4.19 -6.63
C TYR A 93 12.31 -3.11 -7.49
N ARG A 94 13.64 -2.91 -7.38
CA ARG A 94 14.34 -1.84 -8.12
C ARG A 94 14.15 -1.95 -9.63
N ASP A 95 14.25 -3.16 -10.18
CA ASP A 95 14.04 -3.41 -11.61
C ASP A 95 12.66 -2.97 -12.10
N ALA A 96 11.63 -3.02 -11.25
CA ALA A 96 10.28 -2.57 -11.61
C ALA A 96 10.15 -1.03 -11.64
N TRP A 97 11.05 -0.30 -10.99
CA TRP A 97 11.04 1.17 -10.89
C TRP A 97 12.06 1.83 -11.82
N ASP A 98 13.19 1.15 -12.07
CA ASP A 98 14.27 1.62 -12.94
C ASP A 98 14.05 1.25 -14.42
N ALA A 99 13.03 0.43 -14.71
CA ALA A 99 12.60 0.16 -16.08
C ALA A 99 12.18 1.47 -16.78
N GLN A 100 12.80 1.75 -17.92
CA GLN A 100 12.36 2.85 -18.77
C GLN A 100 10.88 2.67 -19.12
N PRO A 101 10.07 3.75 -19.09
CA PRO A 101 8.68 3.66 -19.47
C PRO A 101 8.57 3.07 -20.88
N PRO A 102 7.56 2.21 -21.15
CA PRO A 102 7.42 1.59 -22.46
C PRO A 102 7.35 2.68 -23.53
N THR A 103 8.24 2.60 -24.52
CA THR A 103 8.19 3.46 -25.70
C THR A 103 6.93 3.11 -26.50
N LEU A 104 6.05 4.09 -26.67
CA LEU A 104 4.88 4.02 -27.55
C LEU A 104 5.29 3.92 -29.02
#